data_AF-A0A2A2HCW3-F1
#
_entry.id   AF-A0A2A2HCW3-F1
#
_cell.length_a   1.000
_cell.length_b   1.000
_cell.length_c   1.000
_cell.angle_alpha   90.00
_cell.angle_beta   90.00
_cell.angle_gamma   90.00
#
_symmetry.space_group_name_H-M   'P 1'
#
loop_
_entity.id
_entity.type
_entity.pdbx_description
1 polymer ?
#
loop_
_entity_poly.entity_id
_entity_poly.type
_entity_poly.pdbx_seq_one_letter_code
_entity_poly.pdbx_strand_id
1 'polypeptide(L)'
;MIQLIFLITCVILGIIVYLSGALDLLGSFFVTIIGIFIVIARGFNWLAILLLFLILGSVFTKFKKDYKRKIGLVHEKRTVKNVISNGIIAVLMAVFGNYAGFIGAISTATADTLASEIGVLSSPVLLTNREHVKPGTNGGISLLGTVAGLLGALIIGVSAFIVNVSPDITHSICIAVIAGMVGCFADSLLGATLEREGLLNNEHVNLLATIIGALVGIIITIGA
;
A
#
# COMPACT_ATOMS: atom_id res chain seq x y z
N MET A 1 -5.85 -18.34 -26.56
CA MET A 1 -5.50 -19.24 -25.43
C MET A 1 -4.83 -18.52 -24.27
N ILE A 2 -3.74 -17.78 -24.48
CA ILE A 2 -3.00 -17.09 -23.40
C ILE A 2 -3.89 -16.11 -22.59
N GLN A 3 -4.72 -15.30 -23.27
CA GLN A 3 -5.66 -14.38 -22.59
C GLN A 3 -6.70 -15.11 -21.72
N LEU A 4 -7.17 -16.28 -22.14
CA LEU A 4 -8.12 -17.09 -21.36
C LEU A 4 -7.45 -17.65 -20.11
N ILE A 5 -6.20 -18.09 -20.21
CA ILE A 5 -5.41 -18.56 -19.06
C ILE A 5 -5.29 -17.43 -18.03
N PHE A 6 -4.93 -16.22 -18.45
CA PHE A 6 -4.81 -15.07 -17.54
C PHE A 6 -6.14 -14.68 -16.88
N LEU A 7 -7.24 -14.73 -17.63
CA LEU A 7 -8.57 -14.48 -17.08
C LEU A 7 -8.92 -15.49 -15.98
N ILE A 8 -8.73 -16.78 -16.25
CA ILE A 8 -8.96 -17.86 -15.28
C ILE A 8 -8.05 -17.69 -14.06
N THR A 9 -6.77 -17.36 -14.27
CA THR A 9 -5.83 -17.09 -13.16
C THR A 9 -6.31 -15.94 -12.29
N CYS A 10 -6.78 -14.83 -12.87
CA CYS A 10 -7.29 -13.70 -12.08
C CYS A 10 -8.52 -14.10 -11.26
N VAL A 11 -9.44 -14.88 -11.83
CA VAL A 11 -10.63 -15.38 -11.10
C VAL A 11 -10.23 -16.30 -9.95
N ILE A 12 -9.29 -17.24 -10.18
CA ILE A 12 -8.77 -18.12 -9.13
C ILE A 12 -8.11 -17.29 -8.01
N LEU A 13 -7.29 -16.30 -8.36
CA LEU A 13 -6.67 -15.40 -7.38
C LEU A 13 -7.73 -14.61 -6.59
N GLY A 14 -8.77 -14.12 -7.25
CA GLY A 14 -9.91 -13.47 -6.60
C GLY A 14 -10.61 -14.36 -5.57
N ILE A 15 -10.84 -15.62 -5.93
CA ILE A 15 -11.41 -16.63 -5.03
C ILE A 15 -10.46 -16.87 -3.84
N ILE A 16 -9.16 -17.03 -4.09
CA ILE A 16 -8.16 -17.21 -3.02
C ILE A 16 -8.15 -16.00 -2.08
N VAL A 17 -8.23 -14.78 -2.60
CA VAL A 17 -8.28 -13.55 -1.81
C VAL A 17 -9.50 -13.55 -0.88
N TYR A 18 -10.68 -13.90 -1.40
CA TYR A 18 -11.89 -14.04 -0.59
C TYR A 18 -11.76 -15.12 0.49
N LEU A 19 -11.33 -16.33 0.11
CA LEU A 19 -11.19 -17.47 1.01
C LEU A 19 -10.12 -17.26 2.08
N SER A 20 -9.06 -16.51 1.77
CA SER A 20 -8.02 -16.14 2.74
C SER A 20 -8.52 -15.17 3.82
N GLY A 21 -9.70 -14.56 3.61
CA GLY A 21 -10.26 -13.52 4.46
C GLY A 21 -9.50 -12.19 4.40
N ALA A 22 -8.69 -11.97 3.36
CA ALA A 22 -7.97 -10.71 3.13
C ALA A 22 -8.94 -9.55 2.84
N LEU A 23 -9.98 -9.82 2.04
CA LEU A 23 -11.03 -8.88 1.67
C LEU A 23 -12.42 -9.49 1.88
N ASP A 24 -13.43 -8.63 1.95
CA ASP A 24 -14.83 -9.04 1.84
C ASP A 24 -15.18 -9.49 0.40
N LEU A 25 -16.41 -9.99 0.20
CA LEU A 25 -16.85 -10.50 -1.11
C LEU A 25 -16.77 -9.42 -2.18
N LEU A 26 -17.24 -8.21 -1.86
CA LEU A 26 -17.32 -7.09 -2.79
C LEU A 26 -15.92 -6.55 -3.13
N GLY A 27 -15.04 -6.44 -2.14
CA GLY A 27 -13.62 -6.12 -2.33
C GLY A 27 -12.90 -7.15 -3.17
N SER A 28 -13.11 -8.45 -2.91
CA SER A 28 -12.51 -9.55 -3.67
C SER A 28 -12.96 -9.54 -5.14
N PHE A 29 -14.24 -9.27 -5.39
CA PHE A 29 -14.76 -9.09 -6.75
C PHE A 29 -14.11 -7.89 -7.44
N PHE A 30 -13.99 -6.75 -6.77
CA PHE A 30 -13.42 -5.53 -7.34
C PHE A 30 -11.93 -5.69 -7.68
N VAL A 31 -11.12 -6.29 -6.80
CA VAL A 31 -9.70 -6.56 -7.10
C VAL A 31 -9.53 -7.56 -8.24
N THR A 32 -10.48 -8.47 -8.42
CA THR A 32 -10.47 -9.42 -9.56
C THR A 32 -10.65 -8.67 -10.88
N ILE A 33 -11.61 -7.74 -10.95
CA ILE A 33 -11.82 -6.89 -12.13
C ILE A 33 -10.58 -6.04 -12.42
N ILE A 34 -10.03 -5.39 -11.39
CA ILE A 34 -8.79 -4.61 -11.51
C ILE A 34 -7.66 -5.49 -12.03
N GLY A 35 -7.51 -6.71 -11.49
CA GLY A 35 -6.46 -7.65 -11.91
C GLY A 35 -6.57 -8.04 -13.38
N ILE A 36 -7.78 -8.36 -13.85
CA ILE A 36 -8.05 -8.65 -15.26
C ILE A 36 -7.66 -7.45 -16.13
N PHE A 37 -8.07 -6.24 -15.75
CA PHE A 37 -7.78 -5.02 -16.50
C PHE A 37 -6.27 -4.74 -16.57
N ILE A 38 -5.55 -4.86 -15.46
CA ILE A 38 -4.09 -4.67 -15.40
C ILE A 38 -3.37 -5.69 -16.28
N VAL A 39 -3.77 -6.96 -16.25
CA VAL A 39 -3.12 -7.99 -17.06
C VAL A 39 -3.33 -7.73 -18.55
N ILE A 40 -4.52 -7.29 -18.95
CA ILE A 40 -4.80 -6.92 -20.33
C ILE A 40 -4.00 -5.67 -20.75
N ALA A 41 -3.90 -4.67 -19.88
CA ALA A 41 -3.26 -3.39 -20.20
C ALA A 41 -1.72 -3.43 -20.17
N ARG A 42 -1.13 -4.14 -19.20
CA ARG A 42 0.32 -4.09 -18.90
C ARG A 42 0.98 -5.45 -18.67
N GLY A 43 0.18 -6.51 -18.59
CA GLY A 43 0.68 -7.87 -18.33
C GLY A 43 0.79 -8.21 -16.85
N PHE A 44 1.13 -9.48 -16.61
CA PHE A 44 1.12 -10.09 -15.28
C PHE A 44 2.16 -9.50 -14.31
N ASN A 45 3.24 -8.93 -14.83
CA ASN A 45 4.33 -8.33 -14.04
C ASN A 45 3.83 -7.21 -13.12
N TRP A 46 2.93 -6.36 -13.62
CA TRP A 46 2.36 -5.24 -12.86
C TRP A 46 1.36 -5.75 -11.82
N LEU A 47 0.55 -6.76 -12.19
CA LEU A 47 -0.34 -7.44 -11.26
C LEU A 47 0.44 -8.10 -10.10
N ALA A 48 1.60 -8.69 -10.37
CA ALA A 48 2.41 -9.34 -9.35
C ALA A 48 2.79 -8.40 -8.19
N ILE A 49 3.08 -7.12 -8.48
CA ILE A 49 3.39 -6.11 -7.45
C ILE A 49 2.14 -5.71 -6.65
N LEU A 50 0.98 -5.60 -7.30
CA LEU A 50 -0.29 -5.35 -6.60
C LEU A 50 -0.67 -6.53 -5.68
N LEU A 51 -0.45 -7.77 -6.14
CA LEU A 51 -0.66 -8.97 -5.33
C LEU A 51 0.33 -9.02 -4.16
N LEU A 52 1.59 -8.64 -4.38
CA LEU A 52 2.59 -8.56 -3.32
C LEU A 52 2.17 -7.60 -2.21
N PHE A 53 1.69 -6.40 -2.56
CA PHE A 53 1.11 -5.46 -1.59
C PHE A 53 -0.05 -6.11 -0.81
N LEU A 54 -0.98 -6.76 -1.50
CA LEU A 54 -2.14 -7.41 -0.86
C LEU A 54 -1.70 -8.53 0.10
N ILE A 55 -0.73 -9.35 -0.29
CA ILE A 55 -0.18 -10.45 0.51
C ILE A 55 0.51 -9.87 1.74
N LEU A 56 1.42 -8.91 1.58
CA LEU A 56 2.14 -8.27 2.68
C LEU A 56 1.16 -7.63 3.67
N GLY A 57 0.22 -6.82 3.17
CA GLY A 57 -0.80 -6.21 4.01
C GLY A 57 -1.61 -7.24 4.79
N SER A 58 -2.04 -8.32 4.14
CA SER A 58 -2.82 -9.40 4.79
C SER A 58 -2.03 -10.16 5.85
N VAL A 59 -0.74 -10.43 5.60
CA VAL A 59 0.16 -11.10 6.55
C VAL A 59 0.37 -10.22 7.78
N PHE A 60 0.64 -8.93 7.58
CA PHE A 60 0.93 -7.99 8.67
C PHE A 60 -0.32 -7.60 9.48
N THR A 61 -1.49 -7.52 8.85
CA THR A 61 -2.78 -7.38 9.57
C THR A 61 -3.04 -8.58 10.49
N LYS A 62 -2.67 -9.79 10.07
CA LYS A 62 -2.81 -11.01 10.90
C LYS A 62 -1.70 -11.17 11.95
N PHE A 63 -0.57 -10.47 11.80
CA PHE A 63 0.54 -10.55 12.74
C PHE A 63 0.15 -9.99 14.11
N LYS A 64 0.45 -10.77 15.17
CA LYS A 64 0.13 -10.44 16.57
C LYS A 64 -1.35 -10.06 16.80
N LYS A 65 -2.27 -10.67 16.05
CA LYS A 65 -3.72 -10.38 16.12
C LYS A 65 -4.31 -10.48 17.53
N ASP A 66 -3.85 -11.41 18.35
CA ASP A 66 -4.35 -11.55 19.74
C ASP A 66 -3.94 -10.38 20.64
N TYR A 67 -2.75 -9.80 20.41
CA TYR A 67 -2.35 -8.57 21.10
C TYR A 67 -3.21 -7.38 20.64
N LYS A 68 -3.37 -7.21 19.32
CA LYS A 68 -4.22 -6.15 18.73
C LYS A 68 -5.66 -6.25 19.24
N ARG A 69 -6.18 -7.46 19.47
CA ARG A 69 -7.48 -7.71 20.10
C ARG A 69 -7.56 -7.22 21.54
N LYS A 70 -6.54 -7.45 22.35
CA LYS A 70 -6.50 -7.00 23.76
C LYS A 70 -6.50 -5.48 23.89
N ILE A 71 -5.89 -4.77 22.94
CA ILE A 71 -5.83 -3.29 22.95
C ILE A 71 -6.94 -2.62 22.14
N GLY A 72 -7.92 -3.39 21.63
CA GLY A 72 -9.07 -2.85 20.89
C GLY A 72 -8.77 -2.39 19.46
N LEU A 73 -7.62 -2.72 18.88
CA LEU A 73 -7.18 -2.29 17.55
C LEU A 73 -7.34 -3.39 16.48
N VAL A 74 -8.38 -4.22 16.58
CA VAL A 74 -8.62 -5.24 15.56
C VAL A 74 -9.19 -4.56 14.33
N HIS A 75 -8.42 -4.54 13.26
CA HIS A 75 -8.93 -4.11 11.97
C HIS A 75 -10.01 -5.08 11.47
N GLU A 76 -11.11 -4.51 10.99
CA GLU A 76 -12.12 -5.24 10.23
C GLU A 76 -11.53 -5.77 8.92
N LYS A 77 -12.26 -6.66 8.25
CA LYS A 77 -11.86 -7.08 6.91
C LYS A 77 -11.78 -5.87 5.99
N ARG A 78 -10.73 -5.81 5.17
CA ARG A 78 -10.59 -4.74 4.17
C ARG A 78 -11.75 -4.83 3.18
N THR A 79 -12.23 -3.66 2.78
CA THR A 79 -13.37 -3.52 1.86
C THR A 79 -12.93 -2.83 0.57
N VAL A 80 -13.87 -2.64 -0.35
CA VAL A 80 -13.66 -1.85 -1.58
C VAL A 80 -13.08 -0.47 -1.29
N LYS A 81 -13.43 0.15 -0.15
CA LYS A 81 -12.88 1.46 0.23
C LYS A 81 -11.37 1.45 0.34
N ASN A 82 -10.81 0.44 1.02
CA ASN A 82 -9.37 0.29 1.17
C ASN A 82 -8.69 -0.05 -0.17
N VAL A 83 -9.36 -0.83 -1.03
CA VAL A 83 -8.84 -1.14 -2.37
C VAL A 83 -8.72 0.13 -3.21
N ILE A 84 -9.74 0.99 -3.17
CA ILE A 84 -9.76 2.24 -3.92
C ILE A 84 -8.72 3.21 -3.33
N SER A 85 -8.78 3.50 -2.02
CA SER A 85 -7.91 4.51 -1.40
C SER A 85 -6.42 4.18 -1.55
N ASN A 86 -6.05 2.91 -1.42
CA ASN A 86 -4.64 2.49 -1.45
C ASN A 86 -4.17 2.08 -2.86
N GLY A 87 -5.09 1.67 -3.73
CA GLY A 87 -4.75 0.99 -4.99
C GLY A 87 -5.04 1.77 -6.25
N ILE A 88 -6.01 2.69 -6.26
CA ILE A 88 -6.49 3.28 -7.52
C ILE A 88 -5.41 4.09 -8.24
N ILE A 89 -4.58 4.82 -7.51
CA ILE A 89 -3.50 5.62 -8.10
C ILE A 89 -2.46 4.72 -8.76
N ALA A 90 -2.06 3.63 -8.09
CA ALA A 90 -1.18 2.66 -8.69
C ALA A 90 -1.81 2.07 -9.97
N VAL A 91 -3.07 1.67 -9.93
CA VAL A 91 -3.79 1.16 -11.11
C VAL A 91 -3.79 2.17 -12.25
N LEU A 92 -4.10 3.44 -11.99
CA LEU A 92 -4.07 4.50 -13.00
C LEU A 92 -2.67 4.68 -13.59
N MET A 93 -1.64 4.78 -12.74
CA MET A 93 -0.25 4.91 -13.20
C MET A 93 0.18 3.72 -14.05
N ALA A 94 -0.23 2.50 -13.67
CA ALA A 94 0.02 1.30 -14.46
C ALA A 94 -0.64 1.38 -15.84
N VAL A 95 -1.91 1.78 -15.91
CA VAL A 95 -2.66 1.91 -17.17
C VAL A 95 -2.00 2.89 -18.14
N PHE A 96 -1.50 4.02 -17.63
CA PHE A 96 -0.72 4.99 -18.43
C PHE A 96 0.74 4.58 -18.66
N GLY A 97 1.17 3.42 -18.14
CA GLY A 97 2.52 2.90 -18.30
C GLY A 97 3.60 3.64 -17.51
N ASN A 98 3.21 4.48 -16.55
CA ASN A 98 4.14 5.23 -15.70
C ASN A 98 4.63 4.35 -14.55
N TYR A 99 5.76 3.66 -14.75
CA TYR A 99 6.31 2.74 -13.75
C TYR A 99 6.76 3.47 -12.47
N ALA A 100 7.26 4.70 -12.60
CA ALA A 100 7.74 5.48 -11.47
C ALA A 100 6.59 5.89 -10.55
N GLY A 101 5.51 6.42 -11.13
CA GLY A 101 4.28 6.74 -10.40
C GLY A 101 3.61 5.50 -9.81
N PHE A 102 3.64 4.38 -10.53
CA PHE A 102 3.11 3.10 -10.03
C PHE A 102 3.87 2.61 -8.81
N ILE A 103 5.20 2.53 -8.89
CA ILE A 103 6.06 2.12 -7.78
C ILE A 103 5.90 3.09 -6.60
N GLY A 104 5.88 4.40 -6.85
CA GLY A 104 5.70 5.41 -5.81
C GLY A 104 4.37 5.26 -5.05
N ALA A 105 3.26 5.09 -5.77
CA ALA A 105 1.94 4.88 -5.17
C ALA A 105 1.85 3.57 -4.36
N ILE A 106 2.23 2.45 -4.97
CA ILE A 106 2.08 1.13 -4.32
C ILE A 106 3.08 0.95 -3.17
N SER A 107 4.28 1.54 -3.29
CA SER A 107 5.27 1.58 -2.20
C SER A 107 4.75 2.40 -1.02
N THR A 108 4.10 3.54 -1.28
CA THR A 108 3.46 4.36 -0.24
C THR A 108 2.41 3.56 0.52
N ALA A 109 1.46 2.95 -0.21
CA ALA A 109 0.42 2.13 0.40
C ALA A 109 0.99 0.97 1.22
N THR A 110 2.07 0.34 0.72
CA THR A 110 2.73 -0.77 1.40
C THR A 110 3.46 -0.30 2.66
N ALA A 111 4.22 0.79 2.56
CA ALA A 111 4.97 1.37 3.67
C ALA A 111 4.03 1.79 4.79
N ASP A 112 2.96 2.51 4.45
CA ASP A 112 1.93 2.94 5.41
C ASP A 112 1.25 1.75 6.11
N THR A 113 0.81 0.76 5.33
CA THR A 113 0.17 -0.45 5.87
C THR A 113 1.10 -1.18 6.83
N LEU A 114 2.37 -1.38 6.48
CA LEU A 114 3.30 -2.10 7.34
C LEU A 114 3.69 -1.26 8.56
N ALA A 115 3.83 0.06 8.40
CA ALA A 115 4.16 0.97 9.48
C ALA A 115 3.05 1.03 10.53
N SER A 116 1.79 1.13 10.13
CA SER A 116 0.64 1.13 11.05
C SER A 116 0.46 -0.23 11.73
N GLU A 117 0.52 -1.34 10.97
CA GLU A 117 0.26 -2.68 11.51
C GLU A 117 1.33 -3.18 12.49
N ILE A 118 2.57 -2.72 12.34
CA ILE A 118 3.68 -3.03 13.27
C ILE A 118 3.83 -1.93 14.33
N GLY A 119 3.59 -0.68 13.97
CA GLY A 119 3.82 0.47 14.83
C GLY A 119 2.98 0.45 16.11
N VAL A 120 1.79 -0.18 16.05
CA VAL A 120 0.92 -0.40 17.22
C VAL A 120 1.52 -1.29 18.31
N LEU A 121 2.62 -2.00 18.02
CA LEU A 121 3.33 -2.84 19.00
C LEU A 121 4.35 -2.05 19.83
N SER A 122 4.50 -0.75 19.57
CA SER A 122 5.46 0.14 20.22
C SER A 122 4.76 1.38 20.80
N SER A 123 5.54 2.32 21.35
CA SER A 123 5.05 3.59 21.89
C SER A 123 5.17 4.68 20.82
N PRO A 124 4.08 5.07 20.14
CA PRO A 124 4.12 6.08 19.10
C PRO A 124 4.23 7.49 19.68
N VAL A 125 4.71 8.41 18.85
CA VAL A 125 4.69 9.85 19.05
C VAL A 125 3.99 10.52 17.86
N LEU A 126 3.35 11.66 18.06
CA LEU A 126 2.79 12.42 16.94
C LEU A 126 3.89 13.00 16.06
N LEU A 127 3.70 12.94 14.75
CA LEU A 127 4.66 13.49 13.80
C LEU A 127 4.84 15.02 13.97
N THR A 128 3.78 15.73 14.36
CA THR A 128 3.76 17.20 14.45
C THR A 128 4.50 17.76 15.66
N ASN A 129 4.20 17.27 16.87
CA ASN A 129 4.73 17.82 18.13
C ASN A 129 5.58 16.83 18.95
N ARG A 130 5.74 15.58 18.48
CA ARG A 130 6.49 14.49 19.12
C ARG A 130 5.96 14.07 20.50
N GLU A 131 4.73 14.43 20.85
CA GLU A 131 4.10 13.96 22.09
C GLU A 131 3.73 12.48 21.99
N HIS A 132 3.91 11.76 23.09
CA HIS A 132 3.49 10.36 23.18
C HIS A 132 1.98 10.23 23.09
N VAL A 133 1.52 9.30 22.25
CA VAL A 133 0.10 8.99 22.06
C VAL A 133 -0.17 7.51 22.22
N LYS A 134 -1.45 7.16 22.34
CA LYS A 134 -1.85 5.75 22.43
C LYS A 134 -1.54 5.03 21.11
N PRO A 135 -1.11 3.76 21.14
CA PRO A 135 -1.06 2.92 19.94
C PRO A 135 -2.37 3.00 19.14
N GLY A 136 -2.27 3.13 17.82
CA GLY A 136 -3.43 3.26 16.92
C GLY A 136 -3.99 4.68 16.80
N THR A 137 -3.34 5.69 17.38
CA THR A 137 -3.71 7.10 17.15
C THR A 137 -3.32 7.52 15.73
N ASN A 138 -4.27 8.10 14.99
CA ASN A 138 -4.02 8.65 13.65
C ASN A 138 -2.89 9.69 13.68
N GLY A 139 -1.95 9.58 12.75
CA GLY A 139 -0.74 10.41 12.70
C GLY A 139 0.35 10.10 13.73
N GLY A 140 0.19 9.02 14.50
CA GLY A 140 1.22 8.50 15.37
C GLY A 140 2.27 7.71 14.60
N ILE A 141 3.54 8.08 14.77
CA ILE A 141 4.70 7.37 14.21
C ILE A 141 5.46 6.66 15.33
N SER A 142 6.02 5.48 15.05
CA SER A 142 6.92 4.79 15.97
C SER A 142 8.13 4.25 15.22
N LEU A 143 9.27 4.12 15.90
CA LEU A 143 10.49 3.62 15.28
C LEU A 143 10.28 2.25 14.63
N LEU A 144 9.57 1.35 15.33
CA LEU A 144 9.27 0.02 14.83
C LEU A 144 8.38 0.07 13.59
N GLY A 145 7.38 0.95 13.57
CA GLY A 145 6.54 1.20 12.40
C GLY A 145 7.35 1.75 11.22
N THR A 146 8.17 2.77 11.45
CA THR A 146 9.02 3.37 10.40
C THR A 146 9.97 2.35 9.78
N VAL A 147 10.60 1.48 10.58
CA VAL A 147 11.46 0.41 10.06
C VAL A 147 10.65 -0.61 9.26
N ALA A 148 9.45 -1.00 9.72
CA ALA A 148 8.57 -1.90 8.97
C ALA A 148 8.12 -1.30 7.64
N GLY A 149 7.77 -0.02 7.63
CA GLY A 149 7.41 0.71 6.41
C GLY A 149 8.56 0.78 5.41
N LEU A 150 9.77 1.08 5.88
CA LEU A 150 10.98 1.10 5.06
C LEU A 150 11.27 -0.27 4.43
N LEU A 151 11.15 -1.35 5.21
CA LEU A 151 11.29 -2.72 4.68
C LEU A 151 10.21 -3.06 3.66
N GLY A 152 8.97 -2.63 3.88
CA GLY A 152 7.88 -2.76 2.93
C GLY A 152 8.18 -2.08 1.59
N ALA A 153 8.63 -0.82 1.65
CA ALA A 153 9.04 -0.05 0.49
C ALA A 153 10.20 -0.73 -0.27
N LEU A 154 11.22 -1.21 0.45
CA LEU A 154 12.35 -1.92 -0.15
C LEU A 154 11.92 -3.21 -0.86
N ILE A 155 11.01 -3.99 -0.26
CA ILE A 155 10.46 -5.20 -0.87
C ILE A 155 9.75 -4.87 -2.19
N ILE A 156 8.96 -3.78 -2.22
CA ILE A 156 8.31 -3.32 -3.45
C ILE A 156 9.33 -2.93 -4.52
N GLY A 157 10.34 -2.13 -4.17
CA GLY A 157 11.39 -1.68 -5.10
C GLY A 157 12.19 -2.83 -5.70
N VAL A 158 12.65 -3.77 -4.88
CA VAL A 158 13.37 -4.96 -5.35
C VAL A 158 12.47 -5.82 -6.24
N SER A 159 11.22 -6.05 -5.83
CA SER A 159 10.29 -6.88 -6.58
C SER A 159 9.94 -6.26 -7.93
N ALA A 160 9.74 -4.95 -8.00
CA ALA A 160 9.42 -4.23 -9.23
C ALA A 160 10.54 -4.33 -10.28
N PHE A 161 11.80 -4.41 -9.84
CA PHE A 161 12.92 -4.71 -10.73
C PHE A 161 12.91 -6.19 -11.16
N ILE A 162 12.79 -7.15 -10.22
CA ILE A 162 12.81 -8.59 -10.51
C ILE A 162 11.74 -8.99 -11.53
N VAL A 163 10.53 -8.42 -11.42
CA VAL A 163 9.43 -8.72 -12.35
C VAL A 163 9.44 -7.83 -13.60
N ASN A 164 10.50 -7.06 -13.86
CA ASN A 164 10.65 -6.20 -15.05
C ASN A 164 9.56 -5.12 -15.19
N VAL A 165 9.13 -4.51 -14.09
CA VAL A 165 8.31 -3.28 -14.10
C VAL A 165 9.21 -2.04 -14.16
N SER A 166 10.30 -2.03 -13.39
CA SER A 166 11.36 -1.01 -13.48
C SER A 166 12.52 -1.50 -14.35
N PRO A 167 13.08 -0.67 -15.23
CA PRO A 167 14.22 -1.04 -16.07
C PRO A 167 15.54 -1.14 -15.30
N ASP A 168 15.67 -0.42 -14.19
CA ASP A 168 16.89 -0.33 -13.40
C ASP A 168 16.60 -0.56 -11.91
N ILE A 169 17.49 -1.32 -11.25
CA ILE A 169 17.34 -1.69 -9.84
C ILE A 169 17.56 -0.48 -8.93
N THR A 170 18.54 0.37 -9.24
CA THR A 170 18.86 1.55 -8.44
C THR A 170 17.69 2.52 -8.47
N HIS A 171 17.19 2.85 -9.66
CA HIS A 171 15.98 3.69 -9.80
C HIS A 171 14.77 3.06 -9.12
N SER A 172 14.56 1.75 -9.26
CA SER A 172 13.44 1.05 -8.62
C SER A 172 13.45 1.20 -7.09
N ILE A 173 14.61 0.95 -6.47
CA ILE A 173 14.78 1.05 -5.02
C ILE A 173 14.70 2.52 -4.58
N CYS A 174 15.35 3.44 -5.29
CA CYS A 174 15.30 4.87 -4.99
C CYS A 174 13.86 5.41 -5.02
N ILE A 175 13.11 5.10 -6.08
CA ILE A 175 11.70 5.48 -6.19
C ILE A 175 10.90 4.87 -5.04
N ALA A 176 10.99 3.55 -4.85
CA ALA A 176 10.18 2.87 -3.85
C ALA A 176 10.46 3.40 -2.43
N VAL A 177 11.72 3.53 -2.04
CA VAL A 177 12.10 3.99 -0.70
C VAL A 177 11.76 5.46 -0.49
N ILE A 178 12.17 6.35 -1.39
CA ILE A 178 11.95 7.79 -1.20
C ILE A 178 10.47 8.11 -1.31
N ALA A 179 9.81 7.71 -2.40
CA ALA A 179 8.40 8.01 -2.59
C ALA A 179 7.51 7.30 -1.56
N GLY A 180 7.82 6.03 -1.25
CA GLY A 180 7.06 5.25 -0.27
C GLY A 180 7.13 5.84 1.13
N MET A 181 8.32 6.25 1.57
CA MET A 181 8.48 6.87 2.89
C MET A 181 7.91 8.29 2.94
N VAL A 182 8.09 9.10 1.89
CA VAL A 182 7.49 10.45 1.82
C VAL A 182 5.96 10.35 1.86
N GLY A 183 5.37 9.43 1.09
CA GLY A 183 3.94 9.20 1.12
C GLY A 183 3.44 8.71 2.49
N CYS A 184 4.15 7.76 3.13
CA CYS A 184 3.80 7.27 4.47
C CYS A 184 3.90 8.36 5.55
N PHE A 185 4.90 9.24 5.48
CA PHE A 185 4.97 10.38 6.39
C PHE A 185 3.92 11.46 6.08
N ALA A 186 3.56 11.64 4.80
CA ALA A 186 2.46 12.51 4.42
C ALA A 186 1.12 12.00 4.97
N ASP A 187 0.88 10.69 4.93
CA ASP A 187 -0.26 10.04 5.58
C ASP A 187 -0.31 10.40 7.08
N SER A 188 0.80 10.17 7.79
CA SER A 188 0.89 10.49 9.22
C SER A 188 0.71 11.99 9.51
N LEU A 189 1.19 12.87 8.64
CA LEU A 189 1.00 14.32 8.78
C LEU A 189 -0.47 14.70 8.62
N LEU A 190 -1.11 14.24 7.54
CA LEU A 190 -2.51 14.47 7.24
C LEU A 190 -3.43 13.85 8.31
N GLY A 191 -3.06 12.67 8.83
CA GLY A 191 -3.72 12.03 9.95
C GLY A 191 -3.65 12.88 11.21
N ALA A 192 -2.47 13.41 11.54
CA ALA A 192 -2.26 14.23 12.73
C ALA A 192 -2.97 15.59 12.66
N THR A 193 -3.13 16.17 11.46
CA THR A 193 -3.70 17.52 11.29
C THR A 193 -5.15 17.52 10.83
N LEU A 194 -5.51 16.80 9.76
CA LEU A 194 -6.81 16.93 9.12
C LEU A 194 -7.79 15.81 9.51
N GLU A 195 -7.29 14.58 9.67
CA GLU A 195 -8.15 13.44 10.02
C GLU A 195 -8.62 13.52 11.47
N ARG A 196 -7.72 13.87 12.40
CA ARG A 196 -8.06 14.04 13.82
C ARG A 196 -9.02 15.21 14.07
N GLU A 197 -9.01 16.21 13.20
CA GLU A 197 -9.97 17.33 13.23
C GLU A 197 -11.31 16.96 12.57
N GLY A 198 -11.43 15.77 11.98
CA GLY A 198 -12.65 15.29 11.31
C GLY A 198 -12.88 15.88 9.92
N LEU A 199 -11.90 16.59 9.35
CA LEU A 199 -11.99 17.18 8.01
C LEU A 199 -11.81 16.11 6.92
N LEU A 200 -11.00 15.10 7.20
CA LEU A 200 -10.77 13.94 6.33
C LEU A 200 -11.09 12.65 7.07
N ASN A 201 -11.42 11.61 6.31
CA ASN A 201 -11.44 10.23 6.80
C ASN A 201 -10.17 9.50 6.34
N ASN A 202 -9.94 8.31 6.88
CA ASN A 202 -8.81 7.45 6.55
C ASN A 202 -8.68 7.20 5.03
N GLU A 203 -9.80 6.96 4.32
CA GLU A 203 -9.76 6.74 2.88
C GLU A 203 -9.24 7.95 2.09
N HIS A 204 -9.59 9.18 2.51
CA HIS A 204 -9.10 10.40 1.88
C HIS A 204 -7.60 10.59 2.15
N VAL A 205 -7.16 10.34 3.38
CA VAL A 205 -5.76 10.46 3.79
C VAL A 205 -4.88 9.50 2.98
N ASN A 206 -5.27 8.22 2.93
CA ASN A 206 -4.55 7.20 2.17
C ASN A 206 -4.50 7.52 0.66
N LEU A 207 -5.60 8.02 0.10
CA LEU A 207 -5.64 8.43 -1.30
C LEU A 207 -4.66 9.58 -1.58
N LEU A 208 -4.65 10.61 -0.73
CA LEU A 208 -3.73 11.74 -0.88
C LEU A 208 -2.27 11.31 -0.70
N ALA A 209 -1.99 10.44 0.27
CA ALA A 209 -0.67 9.88 0.49
C ALA A 209 -0.16 9.14 -0.76
N THR A 210 -0.99 8.27 -1.36
CA THR A 210 -0.61 7.53 -2.58
C THR A 210 -0.46 8.44 -3.81
N ILE A 211 -1.23 9.52 -3.91
CA ILE A 211 -1.02 10.58 -4.92
C ILE A 211 0.35 11.23 -4.73
N ILE A 212 0.69 11.64 -3.51
CA ILE A 212 1.99 12.24 -3.18
C ILE A 212 3.12 11.27 -3.54
N GLY A 213 3.00 10.00 -3.16
CA GLY A 213 3.93 8.95 -3.52
C GLY A 213 4.11 8.81 -5.04
N ALA A 214 3.02 8.78 -5.81
CA ALA A 214 3.11 8.73 -7.27
C ALA A 214 3.86 9.93 -7.85
N LEU A 215 3.53 11.14 -7.40
CA LEU A 215 4.15 12.38 -7.87
C LEU A 215 5.65 12.42 -7.55
N VAL A 216 6.05 12.05 -6.32
CA VAL A 216 7.46 11.96 -5.92
C VAL A 216 8.20 10.95 -6.79
N GLY A 217 7.59 9.78 -7.04
CA GLY A 217 8.18 8.78 -7.93
C GLY A 217 8.43 9.31 -9.35
N ILE A 218 7.46 10.02 -9.92
CA ILE A 218 7.58 10.65 -11.23
C ILE A 218 8.70 11.71 -11.24
N ILE A 219 8.76 12.57 -10.23
CA ILE A 219 9.77 13.62 -10.13
C ILE A 219 11.19 13.04 -10.09
N ILE A 220 11.40 11.95 -9.34
CA ILE A 220 12.71 11.27 -9.26
C ILE A 220 13.20 10.85 -10.66
N THR A 221 12.30 10.40 -11.54
CA THR A 221 12.67 9.98 -12.91
C THR A 221 12.83 11.13 -13.90
N ILE A 222 12.33 12.33 -13.60
CA ILE A 222 12.52 13.51 -14.46
C ILE A 222 13.87 14.18 -14.18
N GLY A 223 14.37 14.06 -12.95
CA GLY A 223 15.64 14.66 -12.52
C GLY A 223 16.88 13.76 -12.64
N ALA A 224 16.73 12.53 -13.13
CA ALA A 224 17.81 11.54 -13.33
C ALA A 224 18.16 11.42 -14.82
#